data_AF-A0A7X7E769-F1
#
_entry.id   AF-A0A7X7E769-F1
#
_cell.length_a   1.000
_cell.length_b   1.000
_cell.length_c   1.000
_cell.angle_alpha   90.00
_cell.angle_beta   90.00
_cell.angle_gamma   90.00
#
_symmetry.space_group_name_H-M   'P 1'
#
loop_
_entity.id
_entity.type
_entity.pdbx_description
1 polymer ?
#
loop_
_entity_poly.entity_id
_entity_poly.type
_entity_poly.pdbx_seq_one_letter_code
_entity_poly.pdbx_strand_id
1 'polypeptide(L)' 'MVKNDLVGIVGKENIRDDPAALEEYAGGSAENTPAAVARPADTDEVQRLVQWANESGTPLIPVSSGPPHFRGG' A
#
# COMPACT_ATOMS: atom_id res chain seq x y z
N MET A 1 2.30 11.42 -9.08
CA MET A 1 3.53 11.68 -8.29
C MET A 1 3.80 10.49 -7.37
N VAL A 2 2.87 10.15 -6.47
CA VAL A 2 2.94 8.98 -5.56
C VAL A 2 3.50 7.69 -6.20
N LYS A 3 3.02 7.28 -7.38
CA LYS A 3 3.46 6.02 -8.01
C LYS A 3 4.96 5.97 -8.33
N ASN A 4 5.57 7.06 -8.80
CA ASN A 4 7.00 7.05 -9.14
C ASN A 4 7.88 6.95 -7.89
N ASP A 5 7.47 7.60 -6.80
CA ASP A 5 8.18 7.56 -5.53
C ASP A 5 8.13 6.14 -4.95
N LEU A 6 6.95 5.50 -4.97
CA LEU A 6 6.78 4.12 -4.56
C LEU A 6 7.64 3.16 -5.40
N VAL A 7 7.71 3.35 -6.73
CA VAL A 7 8.56 2.52 -7.62
C VAL A 7 10.04 2.65 -7.22
N GLY A 8 10.48 3.84 -6.80
CA GLY A 8 11.84 4.06 -6.33
C GLY A 8 12.16 3.37 -4.99
N ILE A 9 11.14 3.05 -4.19
CA ILE A 9 11.30 2.40 -2.87
C ILE A 9 11.23 0.88 -2.99
N VAL A 10 10.16 0.35 -3.60
CA VAL A 10 9.86 -1.09 -3.62
C VAL A 10 10.08 -1.76 -4.98
N GLY A 11 10.40 -0.99 -6.03
CA GLY A 11 10.47 -1.52 -7.39
C GLY A 11 9.09 -1.63 -8.06
N LYS A 12 9.09 -1.73 -9.39
CA LYS A 12 7.85 -1.71 -10.17
C LYS A 12 7.04 -3.00 -10.02
N GLU A 13 7.70 -4.15 -9.89
CA GLU A 13 7.03 -5.44 -9.69
C GLU A 13 6.24 -5.53 -8.37
N ASN A 14 6.59 -4.71 -7.38
CA ASN A 14 5.96 -4.72 -6.06
C ASN A 14 4.85 -3.67 -5.91
N ILE A 15 4.39 -3.07 -7.01
CA ILE A 15 3.29 -2.11 -7.01
C ILE A 15 2.12 -2.67 -7.81
N ARG A 16 0.95 -2.65 -7.18
CA ARG A 16 -0.32 -2.98 -7.81
C ARG A 16 -1.20 -1.74 -7.83
N ASP A 17 -1.53 -1.31 -9.04
CA ASP A 17 -2.44 -0.19 -9.30
C ASP A 17 -3.50 -0.55 -10.35
N ASP A 18 -3.62 -1.83 -10.67
CA ASP A 18 -4.73 -2.32 -11.48
C ASP A 18 -6.05 -2.20 -10.70
N PRO A 19 -7.18 -1.94 -11.38
CA PRO A 19 -8.46 -1.72 -10.72
C PRO A 19 -8.89 -2.85 -9.79
N ALA A 20 -8.57 -4.11 -10.13
CA ALA A 20 -8.94 -5.27 -9.32
C ALA A 20 -8.18 -5.28 -7.99
N ALA A 21 -6.88 -4.98 -8.01
CA ALA A 21 -6.11 -4.81 -6.77
C ALA A 21 -6.66 -3.64 -5.93
N LEU A 22 -6.94 -2.48 -6.52
CA LEU A 22 -7.44 -1.34 -5.74
C LEU A 22 -8.80 -1.64 -5.09
N GLU A 23 -9.70 -2.32 -5.81
CA GLU A 23 -11.00 -2.73 -5.28
C GLU A 23 -10.89 -3.74 -4.14
N GLU A 24 -9.96 -4.70 -4.24
CA GLU A 24 -9.66 -5.68 -3.18
C GLU A 24 -9.33 -4.98 -1.86
N TYR A 25 -8.54 -3.90 -1.90
CA TYR A 25 -8.11 -3.16 -0.72
C TYR A 25 -9.03 -1.98 -0.34
N ALA A 26 -10.03 -1.64 -1.16
CA ALA A 26 -11.03 -0.61 -0.84
C ALA A 26 -12.05 -1.06 0.22
N GLY A 27 -12.08 -2.36 0.55
CA GLY A 27 -12.98 -2.91 1.57
C GLY A 27 -14.47 -2.72 1.23
N GLY A 28 -14.80 -2.59 -0.05
CA GLY A 28 -16.17 -2.41 -0.54
C GLY A 28 -16.72 -0.98 -0.48
N SER A 29 -15.92 0.03 -0.11
CA SER A 29 -16.31 1.45 -0.23
C SER A 29 -15.37 2.21 -1.16
N ALA A 30 -15.94 2.84 -2.19
CA ALA A 30 -15.19 3.65 -3.16
C ALA A 30 -14.42 4.80 -2.49
N GLU A 31 -14.90 5.31 -1.36
CA GLU A 31 -14.26 6.38 -0.57
C GLU A 31 -12.91 5.94 0.03
N ASN A 32 -12.71 4.63 0.19
CA ASN A 32 -11.49 4.04 0.77
C ASN A 32 -10.55 3.46 -0.30
N THR A 33 -10.79 3.75 -1.59
CA THR A 33 -9.97 3.20 -2.66
C THR A 33 -8.55 3.77 -2.58
N PRO A 34 -7.51 2.92 -2.40
CA PRO A 34 -6.14 3.38 -2.33
C PRO A 34 -5.65 3.89 -3.69
N ALA A 35 -4.65 4.77 -3.68
CA ALA A 35 -4.01 5.23 -4.92
C ALA A 35 -3.08 4.16 -5.54
N ALA A 36 -2.49 3.31 -4.70
CA ALA A 36 -1.64 2.18 -5.09
C ALA A 36 -1.47 1.24 -3.89
N VAL A 37 -1.11 -0.01 -4.17
CA VAL A 37 -0.74 -1.01 -3.17
C VAL A 37 0.74 -1.34 -3.35
N ALA A 38 1.55 -1.11 -2.32
CA ALA A 38 2.97 -1.47 -2.29
C ALA A 38 3.17 -2.77 -1.49
N ARG A 39 4.02 -3.67 -1.99
CA ARG A 39 4.38 -4.94 -1.34
C ARG A 39 5.88 -4.97 -1.04
N PRO A 40 6.31 -4.41 0.11
CA PRO A 40 7.72 -4.41 0.46
C PRO A 40 8.23 -5.85 0.66
N ALA A 41 9.44 -6.12 0.19
CA ALA A 41 10.10 -7.42 0.27
C ALA A 41 10.87 -7.61 1.58
N ASP A 42 11.29 -6.52 2.21
CA ASP A 42 12.08 -6.52 3.43
C ASP A 42 11.72 -5.36 4.38
N THR A 43 12.35 -5.37 5.55
CA THR A 43 12.11 -4.34 6.59
C THR A 43 12.67 -2.96 6.20
N ASP A 44 13.70 -2.89 5.37
CA ASP A 44 14.31 -1.63 4.96
C ASP A 44 13.38 -0.87 3.99
N GLU A 45 12.70 -1.59 3.10
CA GLU A 45 11.64 -1.04 2.27
C GLU A 45 10.44 -0.56 3.08
N VAL A 46 10.04 -1.30 4.13
CA VAL A 46 8.97 -0.86 5.05
C VAL A 46 9.35 0.46 5.72
N GLN A 47 10.58 0.58 6.24
CA GLN A 47 11.04 1.82 6.88
C GLN A 47 11.04 3.00 5.91
N ARG A 48 11.51 2.79 4.67
CA ARG A 48 11.50 3.81 3.62
C ARG A 48 10.09 4.26 3.22
N LEU A 49 9.12 3.34 3.16
CA LEU A 49 7.71 3.67 2.91
C LEU A 49 7.12 4.53 4.04
N VAL A 50 7.39 4.18 5.30
CA VAL A 50 6.92 4.97 6.46
C VAL A 50 7.52 6.37 6.45
N GLN A 51 8.81 6.49 6.15
CA GLN A 51 9.48 7.79 6.04
C GLN A 51 8.86 8.63 4.92
N TRP A 52 8.74 8.07 3.71
CA TRP A 52 8.13 8.75 2.57
C TRP A 52 6.69 9.20 2.85
N ALA A 53 5.88 8.37 3.53
CA ALA A 53 4.51 8.70 3.91
C ALA A 53 4.47 9.91 4.86
N ASN A 54 5.35 9.94 5.86
CA ASN A 54 5.48 11.05 6.80
C ASN A 54 5.92 12.35 6.11
N GLU A 55 6.88 12.28 5.20
CA GLU A 55 7.41 13.45 4.48
C GLU A 55 6.43 14.02 3.47
N SER A 56 5.68 13.16 2.77
CA SER A 56 4.69 13.55 1.76
C SER A 56 3.31 13.88 2.34
N GLY A 57 3.06 13.53 3.60
CA GLY A 57 1.73 13.59 4.21
C GLY A 57 0.75 12.59 3.60
N THR A 58 1.23 11.55 2.92
CA THR A 58 0.38 10.53 2.28
C THR A 58 -0.06 9.50 3.33
N PRO A 59 -1.36 9.22 3.47
CA PRO A 59 -1.84 8.16 4.37
C PRO A 59 -1.30 6.79 3.97
N LEU A 60 -0.73 6.07 4.94
CA LEU A 60 -0.26 4.69 4.78
C LEU A 60 -1.12 3.75 5.61
N ILE A 61 -1.83 2.83 4.96
CA ILE A 61 -2.72 1.85 5.61
C ILE A 61 -2.01 0.48 5.60
N PRO A 62 -1.50 -0.01 6.74
CA PRO A 62 -0.86 -1.32 6.80
C PRO A 62 -1.90 -2.44 6.70
N VAL A 63 -1.64 -3.43 5.84
CA VAL A 63 -2.48 -4.62 5.65
C VAL A 63 -1.59 -5.86 5.67
N SER A 64 -1.81 -6.76 6.65
CA SER A 64 -0.96 -7.95 6.88
C SER A 64 -1.64 -9.29 6.54
N SER A 65 -2.95 -9.31 6.35
CA SER A 65 -3.72 -10.49 5.96
C SER A 65 -4.56 -10.18 4.73
N GLY A 66 -4.72 -11.15 3.82
CA GLY A 66 -5.79 -11.08 2.83
C GLY A 66 -7.16 -11.32 3.49
N PRO A 67 -8.27 -11.09 2.77
CA PRO A 67 -9.58 -11.46 3.26
C PRO A 67 -9.65 -12.97 3.63
N PRO A 68 -10.33 -13.35 4.73
CA PRO A 68 -10.91 -12.49 5.75
C PRO A 68 -9.84 -11.94 6.71
N HIS A 69 -9.91 -10.64 7.02
CA HIS A 69 -9.04 -10.04 8.02
C HIS A 69 -9.41 -10.53 9.42
N PHE A 70 -8.52 -11.31 10.04
CA PHE A 70 -8.69 -11.74 11.42
C PHE A 70 -8.34 -10.58 12.35
N ARG A 71 -9.36 -10.05 13.03
CA ARG A 71 -9.19 -9.13 14.17
C ARG A 71 -9.12 -10.03 15.40
N GLY A 72 -7.94 -10.13 16.02
CA GLY A 72 -7.70 -11.03 17.16
C GLY A 72 -8.88 -11.09 18.12
N GLY A 73 -9.29 -12.32 18.48
CA GLY A 73 -10.42 -12.58 19.39
C GLY A 73 -10.07 -12.39 20.86
#